data_AF-A0A919TA61-F1
#
_entry.id   AF-A0A919TA61-F1
#
_cell.length_a   1.000
_cell.length_b   1.000
_cell.length_c   1.000
_cell.angle_alpha   90.00
_cell.angle_beta   90.00
_cell.angle_gamma   90.00
#
_symmetry.space_group_name_H-M   'P 1'
#
loop_
_entity.id
_entity.type
_entity.pdbx_description
1 polymer ?
#
loop_
_entity_poly.entity_id
_entity_poly.type
_entity_poly.pdbx_seq_one_letter_code
_entity_poly.pdbx_strand_id
1 'polypeptide(L)'
;MFMGSEPTAGALLAAGNEAMLEAAFRTGDYLPARQLLEAARDSARRSRDRVDEAAALTGLGMLLHFAAIGEDLSRADWPAEERLFQDALAIQREADDPAGAAESLFGLGLVHQVLRGDWATAMPFYGEALELAERYADEMVRSEVHRHIGFFHVYVAGDPEQGLRHLRMSQVLRERYGDPRRVATGTLALGEAELAAGNRSEAMRLLHEAVYQARAAGLSDQRIGWAERALRDAEARGT
;
A
#
# COMPACT_ATOMS: atom_id res chain seq x y z
N MET A 1 -23.73 -36.55 -5.15
CA MET A 1 -22.58 -35.80 -5.65
C MET A 1 -22.79 -34.36 -5.23
N PHE A 2 -22.25 -33.94 -4.08
CA PHE A 2 -22.33 -32.55 -3.63
C PHE A 2 -21.39 -31.74 -4.51
N MET A 3 -21.93 -31.08 -5.54
CA MET A 3 -21.21 -30.00 -6.20
C MET A 3 -21.08 -28.90 -5.16
N GLY A 4 -19.89 -28.73 -4.58
CA GLY A 4 -19.60 -27.51 -3.82
C GLY A 4 -19.87 -26.32 -4.72
N SER A 5 -20.71 -25.38 -4.28
CA SER A 5 -20.97 -24.15 -5.01
C SER A 5 -19.65 -23.46 -5.34
N GLU A 6 -19.48 -23.00 -6.59
CA GLU A 6 -18.31 -22.19 -6.96
C GLU A 6 -18.18 -21.02 -5.97
N PRO A 7 -16.96 -20.69 -5.51
CA PRO A 7 -16.75 -19.58 -4.61
C PRO A 7 -17.20 -18.27 -5.25
N THR A 8 -17.82 -17.38 -4.45
CA THR A 8 -18.30 -16.08 -4.93
C THR A 8 -17.14 -15.14 -5.24
N ALA A 9 -17.39 -14.11 -6.05
CA ALA A 9 -16.39 -13.11 -6.39
C ALA A 9 -15.82 -12.42 -5.14
N GLY A 10 -16.67 -11.94 -4.23
CA GLY A 10 -16.22 -11.40 -2.94
C GLY A 10 -15.38 -12.36 -2.08
N ALA A 11 -15.68 -13.67 -2.06
CA ALA A 11 -14.86 -14.64 -1.32
C ALA A 11 -13.47 -14.84 -1.96
N LEU A 12 -13.42 -14.90 -3.29
CA LEU A 12 -12.17 -14.96 -4.04
C LEU A 12 -11.36 -13.68 -3.88
N LEU A 13 -12.01 -12.52 -3.88
CA LEU A 13 -11.40 -11.21 -3.67
C LEU A 13 -10.75 -11.12 -2.28
N ALA A 14 -11.47 -11.48 -1.22
CA ALA A 14 -10.92 -11.46 0.14
C ALA A 14 -9.69 -12.38 0.27
N ALA A 15 -9.77 -13.59 -0.28
CA ALA A 15 -8.65 -14.53 -0.29
C ALA A 15 -7.47 -14.01 -1.13
N GLY A 16 -7.75 -13.39 -2.28
CA GLY A 16 -6.75 -12.80 -3.17
C GLY A 16 -6.02 -11.63 -2.53
N ASN A 17 -6.74 -10.75 -1.83
CA ASN A 17 -6.17 -9.63 -1.10
C ASN A 17 -5.27 -10.09 0.05
N GLU A 18 -5.70 -11.09 0.84
CA GLU A 18 -4.83 -11.62 1.89
C GLU A 18 -3.60 -12.33 1.32
N ALA A 19 -3.75 -13.13 0.26
CA ALA A 19 -2.62 -13.76 -0.41
C ALA A 19 -1.65 -12.73 -0.99
N MET A 20 -2.15 -11.60 -1.49
CA MET A 20 -1.33 -10.48 -1.97
C MET A 20 -0.53 -9.85 -0.82
N LEU A 21 -1.16 -9.60 0.33
CA LEU A 21 -0.45 -9.06 1.49
C LEU A 21 0.57 -10.06 2.03
N GLU A 22 0.24 -11.34 2.08
CA GLU A 22 1.17 -12.40 2.47
C GLU A 22 2.40 -12.43 1.54
N ALA A 23 2.18 -12.33 0.23
CA ALA A 23 3.25 -12.20 -0.75
C ALA A 23 4.09 -10.95 -0.52
N ALA A 24 3.45 -9.78 -0.39
CA ALA A 24 4.14 -8.50 -0.27
C ALA A 24 5.00 -8.37 0.99
N PHE A 25 4.58 -9.01 2.09
CA PHE A 25 5.20 -8.83 3.40
C PHE A 25 6.06 -10.01 3.84
N ARG A 26 5.77 -11.24 3.39
CA ARG A 26 6.41 -12.45 3.91
C ARG A 26 7.05 -13.33 2.84
N THR A 27 6.35 -13.65 1.75
CA THR A 27 6.77 -14.76 0.87
C THR A 27 7.37 -14.32 -0.47
N GLY A 28 6.97 -13.17 -1.01
CA GLY A 28 7.27 -12.75 -2.38
C GLY A 28 6.57 -13.57 -3.47
N ASP A 29 5.77 -14.58 -3.12
CA ASP A 29 5.06 -15.42 -4.08
C ASP A 29 3.68 -14.84 -4.42
N TYR A 30 3.63 -14.04 -5.49
CA TYR A 30 2.39 -13.41 -5.96
C TYR A 30 1.51 -14.33 -6.82
N LEU A 31 1.92 -15.56 -7.12
CA LEU A 31 1.15 -16.45 -7.99
C LEU A 31 -0.24 -16.81 -7.40
N PRO A 32 -0.38 -17.19 -6.11
CA PRO A 32 -1.68 -17.48 -5.53
C PRO A 32 -2.62 -16.27 -5.55
N ALA A 33 -2.09 -15.09 -5.20
CA ALA A 33 -2.84 -13.85 -5.22
C ALA A 33 -3.37 -13.53 -6.62
N ARG A 34 -2.53 -13.68 -7.65
CA ARG A 34 -2.91 -13.44 -9.04
C ARG A 34 -4.05 -14.36 -9.47
N GLN A 35 -3.93 -15.65 -9.21
CA GLN A 35 -4.95 -16.64 -9.58
C GLN A 35 -6.30 -16.33 -8.90
N LEU A 36 -6.28 -15.97 -7.61
CA LEU A 36 -7.48 -15.65 -6.85
C LEU A 36 -8.15 -14.36 -7.35
N LEU A 37 -7.38 -13.30 -7.59
CA LEU A 37 -7.90 -12.02 -8.07
C LEU A 37 -8.42 -12.11 -9.52
N GLU A 38 -7.75 -12.86 -10.39
CA GLU A 38 -8.24 -13.15 -11.75
C GLU A 38 -9.54 -13.96 -11.71
N ALA A 39 -9.61 -14.97 -10.84
CA ALA A 39 -10.84 -15.74 -10.64
C ALA A 39 -11.97 -14.87 -10.06
N ALA A 40 -11.67 -13.96 -9.13
CA ALA A 40 -12.64 -13.01 -8.58
C ALA A 40 -13.22 -12.12 -9.68
N ARG A 41 -12.36 -11.51 -10.51
CA ARG A 41 -12.76 -10.70 -11.66
C ARG A 41 -13.64 -11.49 -12.63
N ASP A 42 -13.23 -12.70 -12.98
CA ASP A 42 -13.95 -13.51 -13.96
C ASP A 42 -15.29 -14.00 -13.40
N SER A 43 -15.36 -14.30 -12.09
CA SER A 43 -16.62 -14.61 -11.40
C SER A 43 -17.56 -13.41 -11.39
N ALA A 44 -17.06 -12.22 -11.03
CA ALA A 44 -17.83 -10.98 -10.98
C ALA A 44 -18.40 -10.64 -12.36
N ARG A 45 -17.61 -10.79 -13.42
CA ARG A 45 -18.07 -10.63 -14.81
C ARG A 45 -19.18 -11.60 -15.19
N ARG A 46 -19.07 -12.87 -14.78
CA ARG A 46 -20.12 -13.88 -15.04
C ARG A 46 -21.42 -13.55 -14.31
N SER A 47 -21.34 -13.08 -13.07
CA SER A 47 -22.51 -12.64 -12.29
C SER A 47 -23.00 -11.24 -12.64
N ARG A 48 -22.25 -10.50 -13.47
CA ARG A 48 -22.47 -9.06 -13.78
C ARG A 48 -22.46 -8.19 -12.52
N ASP A 49 -21.65 -8.58 -11.54
CA ASP A 49 -21.39 -7.78 -10.34
C ASP A 49 -20.31 -6.75 -10.64
N ARG A 50 -20.71 -5.49 -10.77
CA ARG A 50 -19.81 -4.40 -11.15
C ARG A 50 -18.92 -3.95 -9.99
N VAL A 51 -19.41 -4.05 -8.75
CA VAL A 51 -18.65 -3.64 -7.56
C VAL A 51 -17.51 -4.63 -7.34
N ASP A 52 -17.81 -5.93 -7.34
CA ASP A 52 -16.78 -6.97 -7.19
C ASP A 52 -15.83 -7.00 -8.40
N GLU A 53 -16.30 -6.69 -9.62
CA GLU A 53 -15.42 -6.56 -10.79
C GLU A 53 -14.40 -5.43 -10.58
N ALA A 54 -14.86 -4.25 -10.16
CA ALA A 54 -13.98 -3.10 -9.93
C ALA A 54 -12.99 -3.38 -8.80
N ALA A 55 -13.44 -3.96 -7.69
CA ALA A 55 -12.57 -4.29 -6.57
C ALA A 55 -11.51 -5.34 -6.95
N ALA A 56 -11.85 -6.32 -7.81
CA ALA A 56 -10.87 -7.26 -8.34
C ALA A 56 -9.85 -6.58 -9.27
N LEU A 57 -10.26 -5.58 -10.06
CA LEU A 57 -9.35 -4.79 -10.88
C LEU A 57 -8.41 -3.94 -10.01
N THR A 58 -8.91 -3.28 -8.96
CA THR A 58 -8.09 -2.56 -7.96
C THR A 58 -7.08 -3.51 -7.31
N GLY A 59 -7.52 -4.71 -6.89
CA GLY A 59 -6.63 -5.72 -6.32
C GLY A 59 -5.55 -6.20 -7.30
N LEU A 60 -5.89 -6.43 -8.57
CA LEU A 60 -4.92 -6.78 -9.62
C LEU A 60 -3.91 -5.65 -9.86
N GLY A 61 -4.37 -4.40 -9.89
CA GLY A 61 -3.49 -3.23 -9.97
C GLY A 61 -2.51 -3.21 -8.80
N MET A 62 -3.00 -3.47 -7.58
CA MET A 62 -2.13 -3.51 -6.42
C MET A 62 -1.15 -4.68 -6.40
N LEU A 63 -1.54 -5.82 -6.95
CA LEU A 63 -0.64 -6.94 -7.13
C LEU A 63 0.51 -6.58 -8.06
N LEU A 64 0.23 -5.92 -9.19
CA LEU A 64 1.28 -5.46 -10.11
C LEU A 64 2.23 -4.50 -9.40
N HIS A 65 1.70 -3.58 -8.62
CA HIS A 65 2.50 -2.63 -7.86
C HIS A 65 3.43 -3.30 -6.86
N PHE A 66 2.89 -4.21 -6.03
CA PHE A 66 3.67 -4.92 -5.02
C PHE A 66 4.75 -5.81 -5.65
N ALA A 67 4.45 -6.47 -6.77
CA ALA A 67 5.42 -7.23 -7.53
C ALA A 67 6.53 -6.33 -8.09
N ALA A 68 6.18 -5.16 -8.64
CA ALA A 68 7.13 -4.20 -9.19
C ALA A 68 8.13 -3.69 -8.14
N ILE A 69 7.65 -3.29 -6.95
CA ILE A 69 8.54 -2.80 -5.88
C ILE A 69 9.38 -3.90 -5.22
N GLY A 70 8.96 -5.17 -5.34
CA GLY A 70 9.70 -6.33 -4.85
C GLY A 70 10.86 -6.74 -5.77
N GLU A 71 10.78 -6.35 -7.04
CA GLU A 71 11.73 -6.68 -8.11
C GLU A 71 12.43 -5.42 -8.66
N ASP A 72 12.70 -5.39 -9.97
CA ASP A 72 13.30 -4.27 -10.69
C ASP A 72 12.19 -3.39 -11.27
N LEU A 73 12.05 -2.18 -10.73
CA LEU A 73 11.08 -1.17 -11.17
C LEU A 73 11.17 -0.85 -12.67
N SER A 74 12.34 -1.01 -13.30
CA SER A 74 12.49 -0.78 -14.75
C SER A 74 11.72 -1.77 -15.61
N ARG A 75 11.30 -2.90 -15.03
CA ARG A 75 10.50 -3.95 -15.68
C ARG A 75 9.00 -3.82 -15.38
N ALA A 76 8.58 -2.83 -14.59
CA ALA A 76 7.19 -2.62 -14.26
C ALA A 76 6.38 -2.22 -15.50
N ASP A 77 5.30 -2.95 -15.78
CA ASP A 77 4.29 -2.57 -16.78
C ASP A 77 3.33 -1.54 -16.17
N TRP A 78 3.87 -0.35 -15.86
CA TRP A 78 3.08 0.74 -15.29
C TRP A 78 1.88 1.15 -16.17
N PRO A 79 1.89 1.07 -17.53
CA PRO A 79 0.69 1.32 -18.31
C PRO A 79 -0.42 0.30 -18.09
N ALA A 80 -0.08 -0.98 -17.87
CA ALA A 80 -1.08 -1.98 -17.51
C ALA A 80 -1.64 -1.76 -16.10
N GLU A 81 -0.80 -1.41 -15.13
CA GLU A 81 -1.22 -1.06 -13.77
C GLU A 81 -2.14 0.17 -13.75
N GLU A 82 -1.75 1.24 -14.45
CA GLU A 82 -2.57 2.46 -14.59
C GLU A 82 -3.95 2.14 -15.17
N ARG A 83 -4.01 1.32 -16.22
CA ARG A 83 -5.27 0.93 -16.85
C ARG A 83 -6.18 0.14 -15.90
N LEU A 84 -5.63 -0.75 -15.08
CA LEU A 84 -6.44 -1.48 -14.09
C LEU A 84 -7.12 -0.54 -13.10
N PHE A 85 -6.40 0.46 -12.59
CA PHE A 85 -6.98 1.46 -11.68
C PHE A 85 -7.95 2.41 -12.39
N GLN A 86 -7.66 2.83 -13.63
CA GLN A 86 -8.57 3.67 -14.42
C GLN A 86 -9.89 2.94 -14.71
N ASP A 87 -9.81 1.68 -15.12
CA ASP A 87 -10.98 0.84 -15.40
C ASP A 87 -11.78 0.65 -14.10
N ALA A 88 -11.13 0.30 -12.98
CA ALA A 88 -11.80 0.16 -11.69
C ALA A 88 -12.50 1.46 -11.24
N LEU A 89 -11.80 2.59 -11.31
CA LEU A 89 -12.31 3.90 -10.92
C LEU A 89 -13.53 4.31 -11.74
N ALA A 90 -13.53 4.05 -13.04
CA ALA A 90 -14.68 4.32 -13.89
C ALA A 90 -15.92 3.54 -13.43
N ILE A 91 -15.75 2.25 -13.13
CA ILE A 91 -16.83 1.40 -12.65
C ILE A 91 -17.33 1.84 -11.26
N GLN A 92 -16.41 2.14 -10.34
CA GLN A 92 -16.74 2.58 -8.98
C GLN A 92 -17.51 3.90 -8.99
N ARG A 93 -17.13 4.84 -9.87
CA ARG A 93 -17.88 6.09 -10.06
C ARG A 93 -19.27 5.85 -10.66
N GLU A 94 -19.41 4.94 -11.63
CA GLU A 94 -20.71 4.55 -12.19
C GLU A 94 -21.61 3.85 -11.15
N ALA A 95 -21.01 3.09 -10.24
CA ALA A 95 -21.70 2.33 -9.20
C ALA A 95 -21.98 3.12 -7.91
N ASP A 96 -21.54 4.38 -7.83
CA ASP A 96 -21.57 5.20 -6.62
C ASP A 96 -20.90 4.49 -5.41
N ASP A 97 -19.75 3.86 -5.68
CA ASP A 97 -18.86 3.23 -4.70
C ASP A 97 -17.68 4.15 -4.37
N PRO A 98 -17.82 5.06 -3.40
CA PRO A 98 -16.78 6.01 -3.06
C PRO A 98 -15.59 5.38 -2.33
N ALA A 99 -15.79 4.25 -1.63
CA ALA A 99 -14.70 3.55 -0.95
C ALA A 99 -13.77 2.91 -2.00
N GLY A 100 -14.33 2.17 -2.96
CA GLY A 100 -13.56 1.63 -4.08
C GLY A 100 -12.89 2.73 -4.91
N ALA A 101 -13.60 3.84 -5.18
CA ALA A 101 -13.02 4.97 -5.91
C ALA A 101 -11.80 5.56 -5.18
N ALA A 102 -11.83 5.68 -3.84
CA ALA A 102 -10.70 6.15 -3.05
C ALA A 102 -9.49 5.21 -3.17
N GLU A 103 -9.70 3.90 -3.13
CA GLU A 103 -8.63 2.89 -3.33
C GLU A 103 -8.00 3.00 -4.72
N SER A 104 -8.81 3.12 -5.78
CA SER A 104 -8.31 3.23 -7.16
C SER A 104 -7.58 4.54 -7.41
N LEU A 105 -8.08 5.67 -6.86
CA LEU A 105 -7.38 6.95 -6.89
C LEU A 105 -6.03 6.87 -6.17
N PHE A 106 -5.98 6.24 -5.00
CA PHE A 106 -4.73 5.97 -4.31
C PHE A 106 -3.76 5.14 -5.17
N GLY A 107 -4.26 4.08 -5.84
CA GLY A 107 -3.49 3.28 -6.79
C GLY A 107 -2.92 4.08 -7.96
N LEU A 108 -3.69 5.01 -8.54
CA LEU A 108 -3.19 5.91 -9.58
C LEU A 108 -2.07 6.83 -9.05
N GLY A 109 -2.23 7.35 -7.84
CA GLY A 109 -1.18 8.11 -7.15
C GLY A 109 0.11 7.30 -7.02
N LEU A 110 0.01 6.02 -6.65
CA LEU A 110 1.14 5.10 -6.55
C LEU A 110 1.85 4.88 -7.88
N VAL A 111 1.12 4.67 -8.98
CA VAL A 111 1.70 4.52 -10.33
C VAL A 111 2.55 5.73 -10.68
N HIS A 112 1.99 6.93 -10.53
CA HIS A 112 2.70 8.17 -10.88
C HIS A 112 3.89 8.43 -9.95
N GLN A 113 3.71 8.24 -8.64
CA GLN A 113 4.78 8.46 -7.69
C GLN A 113 5.91 7.45 -7.83
N VAL A 114 5.59 6.16 -7.65
CA VAL A 114 6.60 5.12 -7.39
C VAL A 114 7.20 4.61 -8.69
N LEU A 115 6.37 4.39 -9.72
CA LEU A 115 6.83 3.80 -10.97
C LEU A 115 7.35 4.86 -11.95
N ARG A 116 6.84 6.10 -11.85
CA ARG A 116 7.21 7.19 -12.77
C ARG A 116 8.00 8.32 -12.13
N GLY A 117 8.11 8.38 -10.80
CA GLY A 117 8.80 9.46 -10.10
C GLY A 117 8.09 10.83 -10.23
N ASP A 118 6.83 10.85 -10.63
CA ASP A 118 6.05 12.05 -10.93
C ASP A 118 5.10 12.40 -9.78
N TRP A 119 5.67 13.10 -8.78
CA TRP A 119 4.91 13.60 -7.64
C TRP A 119 3.86 14.66 -8.01
N ALA A 120 4.10 15.43 -9.10
CA ALA A 120 3.19 16.48 -9.52
C ALA A 120 1.86 15.90 -10.00
N THR A 121 1.90 14.78 -10.72
CA THR A 121 0.68 14.05 -11.13
C THR A 121 0.11 13.18 -10.02
N ALA A 122 0.94 12.63 -9.13
CA ALA A 122 0.47 11.79 -8.02
C ALA A 122 -0.32 12.57 -6.96
N MET A 123 0.08 13.79 -6.62
CA MET A 123 -0.48 14.53 -5.49
C MET A 123 -1.99 14.85 -5.62
N PRO A 124 -2.51 15.26 -6.80
CA PRO A 124 -3.95 15.40 -7.01
C PRO A 124 -4.74 14.11 -6.74
N PHE A 125 -4.21 12.95 -7.16
CA PHE A 125 -4.84 11.66 -6.91
C PHE A 125 -4.88 11.32 -5.41
N TYR A 126 -3.79 11.57 -4.69
CA TYR A 126 -3.77 11.43 -3.23
C TYR A 126 -4.74 12.38 -2.54
N GLY A 127 -4.85 13.63 -3.00
CA GLY A 127 -5.81 14.59 -2.46
C GLY A 127 -7.25 14.11 -2.60
N GLU A 128 -7.65 13.66 -3.79
CA GLU A 128 -9.01 13.15 -4.04
C GLU A 128 -9.28 11.85 -3.25
N ALA A 129 -8.31 10.94 -3.20
CA ALA A 129 -8.42 9.71 -2.40
C ALA A 129 -8.60 10.01 -0.91
N LEU A 130 -7.85 10.98 -0.36
CA LEU A 130 -7.97 11.37 1.04
C LEU A 130 -9.33 11.98 1.34
N GLU A 131 -9.83 12.88 0.49
CA GLU A 131 -11.14 13.51 0.67
C GLU A 131 -12.27 12.47 0.73
N LEU A 132 -12.26 11.49 -0.20
CA LEU A 132 -13.24 10.42 -0.21
C LEU A 132 -13.09 9.52 1.03
N ALA A 133 -11.88 9.10 1.35
CA ALA A 133 -11.63 8.21 2.48
C ALA A 133 -11.99 8.88 3.83
N GLU A 134 -11.82 10.20 3.97
CA GLU A 134 -12.31 10.95 5.13
C GLU A 134 -13.83 11.03 5.18
N ARG A 135 -14.48 11.33 4.05
CA ARG A 135 -15.94 11.43 3.96
C ARG A 135 -16.64 10.12 4.34
N TYR A 136 -16.05 8.99 3.99
CA TYR A 136 -16.63 7.66 4.20
C TYR A 136 -15.94 6.84 5.29
N ALA A 137 -15.06 7.47 6.08
CA ALA A 137 -14.36 6.87 7.21
C ALA A 137 -13.52 5.61 6.87
N ASP A 138 -12.92 5.55 5.68
CA ASP A 138 -11.96 4.51 5.30
C ASP A 138 -10.59 4.81 5.94
N GLU A 139 -10.33 4.17 7.08
CA GLU A 139 -9.08 4.37 7.82
C GLU A 139 -7.85 3.80 7.10
N MET A 140 -8.03 2.77 6.27
CA MET A 140 -6.91 2.09 5.60
C MET A 140 -6.36 2.98 4.50
N VAL A 141 -7.22 3.45 3.58
CA VAL A 141 -6.81 4.36 2.49
C VAL A 141 -6.24 5.65 3.07
N ARG A 142 -6.88 6.22 4.10
CA ARG A 142 -6.34 7.40 4.81
C ARG A 142 -4.93 7.14 5.32
N SER A 143 -4.69 5.99 5.93
CA SER A 143 -3.36 5.64 6.46
C SER A 143 -2.30 5.60 5.35
N GLU A 144 -2.61 4.99 4.21
CA GLU A 144 -1.67 4.90 3.09
C GLU A 144 -1.44 6.28 2.45
N VAL A 145 -2.50 7.07 2.22
CA VAL A 145 -2.35 8.41 1.64
C VAL A 145 -1.51 9.31 2.55
N HIS A 146 -1.78 9.34 3.86
CA HIS A 146 -0.96 10.08 4.80
C HIS A 146 0.51 9.64 4.77
N ARG A 147 0.79 8.34 4.58
CA ARG A 147 2.18 7.87 4.47
C ARG A 147 2.91 8.50 3.28
N HIS A 148 2.27 8.52 2.11
CA HIS A 148 2.90 9.02 0.87
C HIS A 148 3.01 10.54 0.86
N ILE A 149 2.00 11.26 1.36
CA ILE A 149 2.09 12.71 1.57
C ILE A 149 3.21 13.03 2.58
N GLY A 150 3.33 12.23 3.64
CA GLY A 150 4.43 12.33 4.59
C GLY A 150 5.80 12.23 3.91
N PHE A 151 6.00 11.22 3.08
CA PHE A 151 7.23 11.07 2.29
C PHE A 151 7.49 12.21 1.32
N PHE A 152 6.45 12.73 0.66
CA PHE A 152 6.59 13.92 -0.18
C PHE A 152 7.16 15.10 0.63
N HIS A 153 6.60 15.37 1.81
CA HIS A 153 7.06 16.49 2.63
C HIS A 153 8.51 16.30 3.11
N VAL A 154 8.88 15.09 3.58
CA VAL A 154 10.24 14.81 4.04
C VAL A 154 11.26 14.90 2.89
N TYR A 155 11.00 14.23 1.77
CA TYR A 155 12.04 13.95 0.77
C TYR A 155 11.97 14.83 -0.48
N VAL A 156 10.84 15.49 -0.74
CA VAL A 156 10.64 16.31 -1.95
C VAL A 156 10.48 17.79 -1.58
N ALA A 157 9.60 18.10 -0.62
CA ALA A 157 9.35 19.48 -0.23
C ALA A 157 10.41 20.04 0.74
N GLY A 158 11.19 19.18 1.39
CA GLY A 158 12.16 19.59 2.40
C GLY A 158 11.52 20.11 3.70
N ASP A 159 10.31 19.66 4.00
CA ASP A 159 9.53 20.00 5.20
C ASP A 159 9.34 18.74 6.08
N PRO A 160 10.38 18.32 6.82
CA PRO A 160 10.31 17.14 7.66
C PRO A 160 9.31 17.28 8.81
N GLU A 161 8.98 18.50 9.27
CA GLU A 161 8.00 18.69 10.34
C GLU A 161 6.59 18.27 9.85
N GLN A 162 6.16 18.78 8.70
CA GLN A 162 4.89 18.36 8.11
C GLN A 162 4.92 16.88 7.73
N GLY A 163 6.03 16.40 7.18
CA GLY A 163 6.21 14.99 6.85
C GLY A 163 5.98 14.07 8.03
N LEU A 164 6.61 14.36 9.17
CA LEU A 164 6.43 13.59 10.41
C LEU A 164 5.00 13.66 10.95
N ARG A 165 4.29 14.79 10.82
CA ARG A 165 2.87 14.88 11.21
C ARG A 165 2.02 13.90 10.42
N HIS A 166 2.16 13.88 9.10
CA HIS A 166 1.45 12.95 8.21
C HIS A 166 1.81 11.49 8.51
N LEU A 167 3.09 11.17 8.69
CA LEU A 167 3.54 9.81 9.03
C LEU A 167 2.99 9.34 10.39
N ARG A 168 2.91 10.22 11.39
CA ARG A 168 2.31 9.89 12.71
C ARG A 168 0.81 9.62 12.58
N MET A 169 0.09 10.39 11.76
CA MET A 169 -1.33 10.12 11.47
C MET A 169 -1.51 8.74 10.81
N SER A 170 -0.66 8.42 9.82
CA SER A 170 -0.64 7.09 9.19
C SER A 170 -0.43 5.97 10.22
N GLN A 171 0.55 6.15 11.11
CA GLN A 171 0.88 5.16 12.14
C GLN A 171 -0.28 4.91 13.12
N VAL A 172 -0.93 5.97 13.61
CA VAL A 172 -2.09 5.84 14.51
C VAL A 172 -3.23 5.06 13.86
N LEU A 173 -3.50 5.30 12.57
CA LEU A 173 -4.53 4.57 11.81
C LEU A 173 -4.15 3.09 11.63
N ARG A 174 -2.88 2.80 11.34
CA ARG A 174 -2.38 1.41 11.20
C ARG A 174 -2.44 0.63 12.51
N GLU A 175 -2.10 1.27 13.63
CA GLU A 175 -2.21 0.68 14.97
C GLU A 175 -3.66 0.36 15.32
N ARG A 176 -4.60 1.24 14.97
CA ARG A 176 -6.05 1.01 15.15
C ARG A 176 -6.57 -0.13 14.28
N TYR A 177 -6.11 -0.19 13.03
CA TYR A 177 -6.49 -1.27 12.10
C TYR A 177 -5.96 -2.63 12.55
N GLY A 178 -4.78 -2.68 13.17
CA GLY A 178 -4.28 -3.85 13.89
C GLY A 178 -3.57 -4.91 13.03
N ASP A 179 -3.13 -4.58 11.80
CA ASP A 179 -2.28 -5.46 11.00
C ASP A 179 -0.79 -5.26 11.39
N PRO A 180 -0.13 -6.23 12.06
CA PRO A 180 1.25 -6.08 12.51
C PRO A 180 2.24 -5.81 11.37
N ARG A 181 1.94 -6.29 10.15
CA ARG A 181 2.78 -6.08 8.96
C ARG A 181 2.84 -4.59 8.61
N ARG A 182 1.70 -3.89 8.73
CA ARG A 182 1.57 -2.46 8.44
C ARG A 182 2.12 -1.59 9.56
N VAL A 183 1.95 -2.00 10.82
CA VAL A 183 2.53 -1.31 11.98
C VAL A 183 4.07 -1.27 11.86
N ALA A 184 4.70 -2.40 11.54
CA ALA A 184 6.16 -2.46 11.37
C ALA A 184 6.67 -1.50 10.28
N THR A 185 5.98 -1.43 9.13
CA THR A 185 6.38 -0.53 8.03
C THR A 185 6.09 0.94 8.31
N GLY A 186 5.07 1.26 9.10
CA GLY A 186 4.79 2.64 9.51
C GLY A 186 5.85 3.14 10.51
N THR A 187 6.25 2.29 11.46
CA THR A 187 7.35 2.58 12.39
C THR A 187 8.68 2.78 11.67
N LEU A 188 8.98 1.95 10.65
CA LEU A 188 10.15 2.14 9.78
C LEU A 188 10.12 3.52 9.11
N ALA A 189 9.00 3.87 8.47
CA ALA A 189 8.83 5.14 7.77
C ALA A 189 9.05 6.35 8.71
N LEU A 190 8.57 6.27 9.95
CA LEU A 190 8.82 7.29 10.96
C LEU A 190 10.31 7.36 11.33
N GLY A 191 10.97 6.22 11.53
CA GLY A 191 12.40 6.19 11.84
C GLY A 191 13.27 6.79 10.73
N GLU A 192 12.98 6.48 9.47
CA GLU A 192 13.66 7.06 8.31
C GLU A 192 13.41 8.57 8.17
N ALA A 193 12.19 9.03 8.46
CA ALA A 193 11.85 10.44 8.44
C ALA A 193 12.52 11.23 9.57
N GLU A 194 12.59 10.69 10.80
CA GLU A 194 13.32 11.31 11.91
C GLU A 194 14.83 11.37 11.60
N LEU A 195 15.38 10.36 10.93
CA LEU A 195 16.77 10.37 10.49
C LEU A 195 17.01 11.48 9.45
N ALA A 196 16.10 11.63 8.48
CA ALA A 196 16.15 12.70 7.50
C ALA A 196 15.99 14.10 8.13
N ALA A 197 15.21 14.20 9.20
CA ALA A 197 15.03 15.42 9.99
C ALA A 197 16.24 15.75 10.89
N GLY A 198 17.24 14.86 10.98
CA GLY A 198 18.41 15.02 11.86
C GLY A 198 18.16 14.61 13.32
N ASN A 199 16.97 14.08 13.65
CA ASN A 199 16.57 13.65 14.99
C ASN A 199 17.06 12.22 15.27
N ARG A 200 18.38 12.05 15.21
CA ARG A 200 19.05 10.74 15.22
C ARG A 200 18.65 9.85 16.41
N SER A 201 18.59 10.38 17.63
CA SER A 201 18.28 9.57 18.82
C SER A 201 16.89 8.95 18.73
N GLU A 202 15.92 9.72 18.25
CA GLU A 202 14.55 9.24 18.06
C GLU A 202 14.45 8.28 16.87
N ALA A 203 15.17 8.59 15.78
CA ALA A 203 15.29 7.69 14.64
C ALA A 203 15.81 6.30 15.06
N MET A 204 16.90 6.23 15.82
CA MET A 204 17.44 4.96 16.31
C MET A 204 16.42 4.19 17.16
N ARG A 205 15.72 4.87 18.07
CA ARG A 205 14.67 4.26 18.90
C ARG A 205 13.57 3.64 18.04
N LEU A 206 13.07 4.38 17.06
CA LEU A 206 12.02 3.92 16.13
C LEU A 206 12.53 2.79 15.22
N LEU A 207 13.76 2.86 14.74
CA LEU A 207 14.34 1.86 13.85
C LEU A 207 14.61 0.54 14.59
N HIS A 208 15.04 0.58 15.85
CA HIS A 208 15.10 -0.62 16.70
C HIS A 208 13.72 -1.25 16.87
N GLU A 209 12.70 -0.44 17.15
CA GLU A 209 11.32 -0.91 17.28
C GLU A 209 10.81 -1.50 15.96
N ALA A 210 11.08 -0.86 14.82
CA ALA A 210 10.69 -1.36 13.50
C ALA A 210 11.31 -2.73 13.20
N VAL A 211 12.59 -2.95 13.52
CA VAL A 211 13.24 -4.26 13.38
C VAL A 211 12.58 -5.31 14.27
N TYR A 212 12.29 -4.96 15.53
CA TYR A 212 11.61 -5.86 16.46
C TYR A 212 10.20 -6.24 15.94
N GLN A 213 9.40 -5.25 15.56
CA GLN A 213 8.06 -5.44 15.02
C GLN A 213 8.08 -6.25 13.72
N ALA A 214 9.01 -5.98 12.82
CA ALA A 214 9.15 -6.73 11.57
C ALA A 214 9.44 -8.22 11.81
N ARG A 215 10.33 -8.52 12.75
CA ARG A 215 10.62 -9.91 13.18
C ARG A 215 9.41 -10.55 13.85
N ALA A 216 8.74 -9.84 14.75
CA ALA A 216 7.55 -10.34 15.45
C ALA A 216 6.37 -10.60 14.50
N ALA A 217 6.20 -9.79 13.46
CA ALA A 217 5.18 -9.96 12.43
C ALA A 217 5.53 -11.05 11.39
N GLY A 218 6.73 -11.65 11.49
CA GLY A 218 7.21 -12.65 10.55
C GLY A 218 7.44 -12.12 9.15
N LEU A 219 7.89 -10.86 9.02
CA LEU A 219 8.19 -10.27 7.72
C LEU A 219 9.38 -10.97 7.05
N SER A 220 9.46 -10.87 5.73
CA SER A 220 10.57 -11.44 4.96
C SER A 220 11.92 -10.84 5.36
N ASP A 221 13.00 -11.59 5.14
CA ASP A 221 14.37 -11.11 5.38
C ASP A 221 14.68 -9.82 4.62
N GLN A 222 14.10 -9.65 3.42
CA GLN A 222 14.22 -8.42 2.64
C GLN A 222 13.62 -7.22 3.41
N ARG A 223 12.40 -7.37 3.95
CA ARG A 223 11.70 -6.31 4.70
C ARG A 223 12.38 -6.00 6.03
N ILE A 224 12.82 -7.02 6.77
CA ILE A 224 13.61 -6.84 7.99
C ILE A 224 14.93 -6.13 7.66
N GLY A 225 15.58 -6.54 6.58
CA GLY A 225 16.84 -5.98 6.10
C GLY A 225 16.75 -4.49 5.72
N TRP A 226 15.58 -3.98 5.31
CA TRP A 226 15.36 -2.54 5.11
C TRP A 226 15.47 -1.78 6.43
N ALA A 227 14.76 -2.23 7.47
CA ALA A 227 14.80 -1.60 8.79
C ALA A 227 16.19 -1.70 9.42
N GLU A 228 16.86 -2.85 9.30
CA GLU A 228 18.23 -3.02 9.80
C GLU A 228 19.25 -2.14 9.05
N ARG A 229 19.05 -1.92 7.75
CA ARG A 229 19.92 -1.02 6.97
C ARG A 229 19.75 0.42 7.42
N ALA A 230 18.50 0.89 7.54
CA ALA A 230 18.22 2.23 8.05
C ALA A 230 18.80 2.42 9.46
N LEU A 231 18.69 1.40 10.33
CA LEU A 231 19.31 1.42 11.66
C LEU A 231 20.83 1.54 11.60
N ARG A 232 21.52 0.73 10.78
CA ARG A 232 22.98 0.83 10.61
C ARG A 232 23.42 2.19 10.07
N ASP A 233 22.66 2.76 9.13
CA ASP A 233 22.94 4.10 8.59
C ASP A 233 22.77 5.17 9.68
N ALA A 234 21.73 5.01 10.51
CA ALA A 234 21.50 5.83 11.68
C ALA A 234 22.59 5.64 12.75
N GLU A 235 23.30 4.51 12.82
CA GLU A 235 24.43 4.28 13.74
C GLU A 235 25.76 4.80 13.18
N ALA A 236 26.01 4.67 11.87
CA ALA A 236 27.28 5.04 11.25
C ALA A 236 27.53 6.56 11.20
N ARG A 237 26.49 7.39 11.07
CA ARG A 237 26.63 8.86 10.97
C ARG A 237 27.08 9.58 12.27
N GLY A 238 27.56 8.85 13.26
CA GLY A 238 27.88 9.34 14.62
C GLY A 238 29.30 9.04 15.08
N THR A 239 30.12 8.46 14.20
CA THR A 239 31.57 8.30 14.35
C THR A 239 32.31 9.28 13.47
#